data_AF-A0A7J4BUN9-F1
#
_entry.id   AF-A0A7J4BUN9-F1
#
_cell.length_a   1.000
_cell.length_b   1.000
_cell.length_c   1.000
_cell.angle_alpha   90.00
_cell.angle_beta   90.00
_cell.angle_gamma   90.00
#
_symmetry.space_group_name_H-M   'P 1'
#
loop_
_entity.id
_entity.type
_entity.pdbx_description
1 polymer ?
#
loop_
_entity_poly.entity_id
_entity_poly.type
_entity_poly.pdbx_seq_one_letter_code
_entity_poly.pdbx_strand_id
1 'polypeptide(L)'
;MSSSKGAAISRLTSRSVLISLIILTQLFAGCLGGDDSPANPTGPPDWSAGFTYIDDPATLDLAADFDVVSPDLSLSVGEWDANSEQWLNRSVWGNASWGVFDKTYGGNCCEHYLAATEWGWLLNFGGEYPTWSEDRGHTWQDWKPTVLTQFGCRTPKYTVPGQEGLGEGSIVQTTTGDIISM
;
A
#
# COMPACT_ATOMS: atom_id res chain seq x y z
N MET A 1 39.54 69.16 12.75
CA MET A 1 38.11 68.78 12.90
C MET A 1 37.38 69.02 11.59
N SER A 2 36.44 68.13 11.24
CA SER A 2 35.49 68.20 10.12
C SER A 2 35.88 67.56 8.78
N SER A 3 35.75 66.22 8.71
CA SER A 3 35.35 65.51 7.50
C SER A 3 34.72 64.16 7.88
N SER A 4 33.44 64.18 8.28
CA SER A 4 32.67 62.94 8.53
C SER A 4 31.18 63.02 8.17
N LYS A 5 30.68 64.15 7.66
CA LYS A 5 29.24 64.33 7.41
C LYS A 5 28.74 63.74 6.06
N GLY A 6 29.62 63.52 5.08
CA GLY A 6 29.22 63.05 3.74
C GLY A 6 28.93 61.55 3.62
N ALA A 7 29.60 60.70 4.39
CA ALA A 7 29.47 59.23 4.28
C ALA A 7 28.25 58.65 5.01
N ALA A 8 27.67 59.39 5.96
CA ALA A 8 26.50 58.94 6.71
C ALA A 8 25.20 59.10 5.89
N ILE A 9 25.06 60.17 5.10
CA ILE A 9 23.84 60.51 4.37
C ILE A 9 23.60 59.58 3.16
N SER A 10 24.66 59.13 2.47
CA SER A 10 24.57 58.18 1.36
C SER A 10 24.23 56.75 1.81
N ARG A 11 24.60 56.36 3.03
CA ARG A 11 24.27 55.05 3.62
C ARG A 11 22.82 54.97 4.11
N LEU A 12 22.24 56.08 4.58
CA LEU A 12 20.82 56.11 4.97
C LEU A 12 19.90 55.98 3.76
N THR A 13 20.18 56.69 2.67
CA THR A 13 19.38 56.62 1.43
C THR A 13 19.42 55.24 0.79
N SER A 14 20.59 54.59 0.72
CA SER A 14 20.71 53.21 0.23
C SER A 14 19.93 52.20 1.08
N ARG A 15 19.95 52.34 2.41
CA ARG A 15 19.19 51.47 3.32
C ARG A 15 17.69 51.67 3.19
N SER A 16 17.22 52.92 3.08
CA SER A 16 15.81 53.21 2.88
C SER A 16 15.29 52.69 1.54
N VAL A 17 16.09 52.74 0.48
CA VAL A 17 15.75 52.15 -0.82
C VAL A 17 15.65 50.62 -0.73
N LEU A 18 16.60 49.96 -0.08
CA LEU A 18 16.57 48.51 0.14
C LEU A 18 15.36 48.07 0.97
N ILE A 19 15.05 48.78 2.05
CA ILE A 19 13.88 48.50 2.89
C ILE A 19 12.59 48.67 2.08
N SER A 20 12.49 49.74 1.27
CA SER A 20 11.32 49.98 0.43
C SER A 20 11.15 48.88 -0.63
N LEU A 21 12.25 48.41 -1.22
CA LEU A 21 12.23 47.32 -2.20
C LEU A 21 11.79 45.99 -1.57
N ILE A 22 12.30 45.68 -0.37
CA ILE A 22 11.90 44.49 0.39
C ILE A 22 10.40 44.56 0.71
N ILE A 23 9.91 45.67 1.26
CA ILE A 23 8.48 45.84 1.56
C ILE A 23 7.64 45.68 0.29
N LEU A 24 8.05 46.27 -0.83
CA LEU A 24 7.34 46.14 -2.10
C LEU A 24 7.30 44.69 -2.59
N THR A 25 8.41 43.94 -2.49
CA THR A 25 8.42 42.51 -2.87
C THR A 25 7.53 41.65 -1.99
N GLN A 26 7.41 41.98 -0.69
CA GLN A 26 6.52 41.25 0.22
C GLN A 26 5.04 41.56 -0.02
N LEU A 27 4.70 42.73 -0.60
CA LEU A 27 3.32 43.06 -0.98
C LEU A 27 2.84 42.27 -2.21
N PHE A 28 3.75 41.79 -3.05
CA PHE A 28 3.43 40.95 -4.22
C PHE A 28 3.66 39.45 -3.99
N ALA A 29 4.28 39.07 -2.86
CA ALA A 29 4.44 37.68 -2.43
C ALA A 29 3.08 37.10 -2.00
N GLY A 30 2.27 36.71 -2.99
CA GLY A 30 0.94 36.13 -2.80
C GLY A 30 -0.13 36.61 -3.79
N CYS A 31 0.15 37.68 -4.56
CA CYS A 31 -0.81 38.22 -5.54
C CYS A 31 -0.54 37.76 -6.98
N LEU A 32 0.64 37.17 -7.25
CA LEU A 32 1.02 36.59 -8.54
C LEU A 32 1.04 35.04 -8.52
N GLY A 33 0.50 34.43 -7.47
CA GLY A 33 0.15 33.01 -7.52
C GLY A 33 -1.07 32.91 -8.43
N GLY A 34 -0.90 32.34 -9.62
CA GLY A 34 -2.05 31.92 -10.41
C GLY A 34 -2.94 31.05 -9.53
N ASP A 35 -4.26 31.20 -9.68
CA ASP A 35 -5.23 30.32 -9.07
C ASP A 35 -4.95 28.89 -9.56
N ASP A 36 -4.07 28.17 -8.86
CA ASP A 36 -4.38 26.79 -8.52
C ASP A 36 -5.54 26.90 -7.54
N SER A 37 -6.72 27.25 -8.08
CA SER A 37 -7.96 26.88 -7.43
C SER A 37 -7.74 25.43 -7.06
N PRO A 38 -7.79 25.04 -5.77
CA PRO A 38 -7.94 23.63 -5.47
C PRO A 38 -9.15 23.27 -6.30
N ALA A 39 -8.96 22.43 -7.32
CA ALA A 39 -10.08 21.82 -7.99
C ALA A 39 -10.82 21.21 -6.82
N ASN A 40 -11.92 21.84 -6.38
CA ASN A 40 -12.87 21.23 -5.49
C ASN A 40 -13.31 20.05 -6.33
N PRO A 41 -12.76 18.84 -6.13
CA PRO A 41 -13.16 17.74 -6.96
C PRO A 41 -14.61 17.59 -6.55
N THR A 42 -15.53 17.85 -7.48
CA THR A 42 -16.99 17.80 -7.20
C THR A 42 -17.45 16.36 -7.06
N GLY A 43 -16.62 15.52 -6.45
CA GLY A 43 -16.72 14.09 -6.38
C GLY A 43 -15.54 13.51 -5.59
N PRO A 44 -15.63 12.25 -5.18
CA PRO A 44 -14.53 11.54 -4.55
C PRO A 44 -13.28 11.56 -5.46
N PRO A 45 -12.06 11.53 -4.87
CA PRO A 45 -10.84 11.43 -5.65
C PRO A 45 -10.85 10.13 -6.47
N ASP A 46 -10.58 10.24 -7.77
CA ASP A 46 -10.36 9.09 -8.63
C ASP A 46 -8.98 8.48 -8.32
N TRP A 47 -8.98 7.53 -7.40
CA TRP A 47 -7.79 6.80 -6.95
C TRP A 47 -7.18 5.91 -8.04
N SER A 48 -7.92 5.67 -9.13
CA SER A 48 -7.49 4.88 -10.27
C SER A 48 -7.05 5.73 -11.47
N ALA A 49 -7.13 7.06 -11.37
CA ALA A 49 -6.80 7.97 -12.46
C ALA A 49 -5.38 7.72 -12.99
N GLY A 50 -5.27 7.31 -14.25
CA GLY A 50 -3.99 7.04 -14.91
C GLY A 50 -3.38 5.66 -14.60
N PHE A 51 -4.05 4.84 -13.79
CA PHE A 51 -3.72 3.43 -13.61
C PHE A 51 -4.57 2.58 -14.56
N THR A 52 -3.95 1.52 -15.09
CA THR A 52 -4.65 0.48 -15.85
C THR A 52 -4.45 -0.84 -15.15
N TYR A 53 -5.49 -1.66 -15.08
CA TYR A 53 -5.36 -3.03 -14.62
C TYR A 53 -4.34 -3.77 -15.48
N ILE A 54 -3.39 -4.42 -14.80
CA ILE A 54 -2.44 -5.34 -15.46
C ILE A 54 -3.22 -6.59 -15.90
N ASP A 55 -4.05 -7.10 -14.99
CA ASP A 55 -4.95 -8.22 -15.20
C ASP A 55 -6.38 -7.71 -14.99
N ASP A 56 -7.22 -7.84 -16.02
CA ASP A 56 -8.62 -7.39 -15.96
C ASP A 56 -9.43 -8.32 -15.05
N PRO A 57 -9.98 -7.84 -13.92
CA PRO A 57 -10.78 -8.67 -13.02
C PRO A 57 -11.94 -9.35 -13.73
N ALA A 58 -12.54 -8.75 -14.76
CA ALA A 58 -13.65 -9.35 -15.51
C ALA A 58 -13.28 -10.67 -16.21
N THR A 59 -11.98 -10.98 -16.32
CA THR A 59 -11.49 -12.25 -16.90
C THR A 59 -11.38 -13.39 -15.88
N LEU A 60 -11.53 -13.11 -14.58
CA LEU A 60 -11.45 -14.10 -13.51
C LEU A 60 -12.84 -14.62 -13.14
N ASP A 61 -12.97 -15.95 -12.99
CA ASP A 61 -14.24 -16.63 -12.74
C ASP A 61 -14.96 -16.18 -11.45
N LEU A 62 -14.19 -15.71 -10.45
CA LEU A 62 -14.68 -15.32 -9.13
C LEU A 62 -14.47 -13.84 -8.82
N ALA A 63 -14.22 -12.98 -9.82
CA ALA A 63 -14.05 -11.56 -9.55
C ALA A 63 -15.25 -10.96 -8.82
N ALA A 64 -14.96 -10.04 -7.89
CA ALA A 64 -15.96 -9.39 -7.07
C ALA A 64 -15.73 -7.87 -7.06
N ASP A 65 -16.82 -7.13 -7.16
CA ASP A 65 -16.83 -5.68 -7.03
C ASP A 65 -17.21 -5.27 -5.62
N PHE A 66 -16.51 -4.27 -5.09
CA PHE A 66 -16.74 -3.74 -3.77
C PHE A 66 -16.93 -2.22 -3.84
N ASP A 67 -17.99 -1.75 -3.20
CA ASP A 67 -18.19 -0.31 -3.01
C ASP A 67 -17.16 0.22 -2.01
N VAL A 68 -16.33 1.15 -2.45
CA VAL A 68 -15.39 1.88 -1.60
C VAL A 68 -16.17 2.99 -0.91
N VAL A 69 -16.33 2.84 0.39
CA VAL A 69 -17.16 3.74 1.19
C VAL A 69 -16.35 4.92 1.69
N SER A 70 -17.00 6.06 1.91
CA SER A 70 -16.41 7.20 2.60
C SER A 70 -15.71 6.78 3.93
N PRO A 71 -14.51 7.27 4.23
CA PRO A 71 -13.86 7.12 5.53
C PRO A 71 -14.54 7.98 6.61
N ASP A 72 -15.36 8.96 6.23
CA ASP A 72 -16.23 9.66 7.18
C ASP A 72 -17.37 8.72 7.60
N LEU A 73 -17.16 8.09 8.75
CA LEU A 73 -18.11 7.17 9.38
C LEU A 73 -19.51 7.77 9.60
N SER A 74 -19.64 9.10 9.66
CA SER A 74 -20.95 9.74 9.81
C SER A 74 -21.78 9.75 8.52
N LEU A 75 -21.13 9.57 7.37
CA LEU A 75 -21.74 9.55 6.03
C LEU A 75 -21.65 8.17 5.36
N SER A 76 -20.79 7.28 5.87
CA SER A 76 -20.45 5.99 5.26
C SER A 76 -21.33 4.83 5.68
N VAL A 77 -22.14 4.99 6.72
CA VAL A 77 -23.01 3.93 7.21
C VAL A 77 -24.37 4.09 6.50
N GLY A 78 -24.57 3.28 5.45
CA GLY A 78 -25.88 3.11 4.85
C GLY A 78 -26.80 2.23 5.72
N GLU A 79 -28.05 2.09 5.30
CA GLU A 79 -29.02 1.16 5.89
C GLU A 79 -28.98 -0.17 5.12
N TRP A 80 -28.81 -1.31 5.81
CA TRP A 80 -28.85 -2.62 5.16
C TRP A 80 -30.29 -3.06 4.90
N ASP A 81 -30.67 -3.25 3.64
CA ASP A 81 -31.94 -3.86 3.26
C ASP A 81 -31.76 -5.38 3.10
N ALA A 82 -32.30 -6.13 4.06
CA ALA A 82 -32.23 -7.59 4.08
C ALA A 82 -33.03 -8.26 2.95
N ASN A 83 -33.97 -7.58 2.30
CA ASN A 83 -34.75 -8.18 1.21
C ASN A 83 -34.01 -8.14 -0.14
N SER A 84 -33.22 -7.09 -0.37
CA SER A 84 -32.42 -6.91 -1.58
C SER A 84 -30.95 -7.26 -1.39
N GLU A 85 -30.51 -7.53 -0.16
CA GLU A 85 -29.11 -7.73 0.24
C GLU A 85 -28.20 -6.57 -0.22
N GLN A 86 -28.71 -5.33 -0.11
CA GLN A 86 -28.02 -4.12 -0.55
C GLN A 86 -27.95 -3.07 0.55
N TRP A 87 -26.92 -2.24 0.51
CA TRP A 87 -26.79 -1.06 1.37
C TRP A 87 -27.45 0.16 0.72
N LEU A 88 -28.48 0.70 1.36
CA LEU A 88 -29.20 1.90 0.94
C LEU A 88 -28.58 3.14 1.57
N ASN A 89 -28.65 4.29 0.87
CA ASN A 89 -28.25 5.62 1.39
C ASN A 89 -26.81 5.72 1.93
N ARG A 90 -25.91 4.87 1.46
CA ARG A 90 -24.49 4.90 1.78
C ARG A 90 -23.77 5.95 0.93
N SER A 91 -22.87 6.75 1.52
CA SER A 91 -21.95 7.59 0.74
C SER A 91 -20.80 6.74 0.17
N VAL A 92 -20.82 6.52 -1.14
CA VAL A 92 -19.81 5.74 -1.88
C VAL A 92 -18.83 6.69 -2.57
N TRP A 93 -17.53 6.42 -2.40
CA TRP A 93 -16.45 7.15 -3.03
C TRP A 93 -15.96 6.52 -4.33
N GLY A 94 -16.31 5.26 -4.59
CA GLY A 94 -16.03 4.60 -5.86
C GLY A 94 -16.31 3.11 -5.79
N ASN A 95 -15.96 2.39 -6.84
CA ASN A 95 -16.01 0.93 -6.90
C ASN A 95 -14.60 0.38 -7.06
N ALA A 96 -14.27 -0.72 -6.38
CA ALA A 96 -13.02 -1.44 -6.57
C ALA A 96 -13.32 -2.90 -6.93
N SER A 97 -12.76 -3.35 -8.05
CA SER A 97 -12.84 -4.74 -8.49
C SER A 97 -11.65 -5.53 -7.99
N TRP A 98 -11.89 -6.72 -7.44
CA TRP A 98 -10.87 -7.65 -6.96
C TRP A 98 -10.98 -8.99 -7.66
N GLY A 99 -9.84 -9.57 -8.02
CA GLY A 99 -9.75 -10.98 -8.37
C GLY A 99 -9.83 -11.83 -7.11
N VAL A 100 -10.74 -12.80 -7.07
CA VAL A 100 -10.77 -13.81 -6.02
C VAL A 100 -10.12 -15.08 -6.55
N PHE A 101 -9.11 -15.52 -5.83
CA PHE A 101 -8.29 -16.67 -6.17
C PHE A 101 -8.62 -17.81 -5.20
N ASP A 102 -8.98 -18.96 -5.73
CA ASP A 102 -9.27 -20.15 -4.92
C ASP A 102 -7.99 -20.95 -4.63
N LYS A 103 -8.14 -22.10 -3.96
CA LYS A 103 -7.01 -23.00 -3.63
C LYS A 103 -6.15 -23.44 -4.83
N THR A 104 -6.65 -23.31 -6.07
CA THR A 104 -5.88 -23.65 -7.28
C THR A 104 -4.81 -22.60 -7.59
N TYR A 105 -4.97 -21.39 -7.04
CA TYR A 105 -4.03 -20.28 -7.08
C TYR A 105 -3.24 -20.18 -5.77
N GLY A 106 -2.95 -21.32 -5.15
CA GLY A 106 -2.19 -21.39 -3.90
C GLY A 106 -3.03 -21.15 -2.64
N GLY A 107 -2.43 -21.49 -1.50
CA GLY A 107 -3.06 -21.40 -0.19
C GLY A 107 -3.71 -22.71 0.30
N ASN A 108 -3.82 -22.86 1.62
CA ASN A 108 -4.54 -23.92 2.30
C ASN A 108 -5.93 -23.42 2.67
N CYS A 109 -6.69 -24.24 3.38
CA CYS A 109 -7.76 -23.66 4.17
C CYS A 109 -7.15 -22.80 5.27
N CYS A 110 -7.71 -21.61 5.48
CA CYS A 110 -7.54 -20.75 6.66
C CYS A 110 -6.53 -19.60 6.50
N GLU A 111 -5.69 -19.37 7.52
CA GLU A 111 -4.92 -18.13 7.64
C GLU A 111 -3.73 -18.07 6.67
N HIS A 112 -3.67 -16.97 5.93
CA HIS A 112 -2.58 -16.66 4.99
C HIS A 112 -1.93 -15.33 5.35
N TYR A 113 -0.60 -15.33 5.33
CA TYR A 113 0.19 -14.12 5.49
C TYR A 113 0.93 -13.89 4.18
N LEU A 114 0.56 -12.81 3.51
CA LEU A 114 1.17 -12.40 2.25
C LEU A 114 2.24 -11.34 2.52
N ALA A 115 3.41 -11.53 1.93
CA ALA A 115 4.46 -10.52 1.85
C ALA A 115 4.88 -10.33 0.39
N ALA A 116 5.36 -9.15 0.05
CA ALA A 116 5.94 -8.88 -1.26
C ALA A 116 7.42 -8.55 -1.12
N THR A 117 8.23 -9.07 -2.04
CA THR A 117 9.65 -8.71 -2.15
C THR A 117 9.82 -7.40 -2.94
N GLU A 118 10.97 -6.74 -2.79
CA GLU A 118 11.28 -5.51 -3.54
C GLU A 118 11.30 -5.72 -5.07
N TRP A 119 11.49 -6.96 -5.52
CA TRP A 119 11.52 -7.33 -6.94
C TRP A 119 10.16 -7.82 -7.46
N GLY A 120 9.11 -7.76 -6.64
CA GLY A 120 7.73 -8.01 -7.05
C GLY A 120 7.23 -9.45 -6.90
N TRP A 121 7.98 -10.34 -6.25
CA TRP A 121 7.47 -11.68 -5.90
C TRP A 121 6.48 -11.59 -4.73
N LEU A 122 5.44 -12.42 -4.79
CA LEU A 122 4.50 -12.63 -3.69
C LEU A 122 4.92 -13.87 -2.91
N LEU A 123 5.01 -13.74 -1.59
CA LEU A 123 5.32 -14.81 -0.65
C LEU A 123 4.05 -15.10 0.16
N ASN A 124 3.67 -16.36 0.28
CA ASN A 124 2.52 -16.80 1.06
C ASN A 124 2.98 -17.79 2.14
N PHE A 125 2.80 -17.38 3.39
CA PHE A 125 3.16 -18.14 4.59
C PHE A 125 1.93 -18.75 5.30
N GLY A 126 0.84 -18.96 4.57
CA GLY A 126 -0.20 -19.89 5.00
C GLY A 126 0.06 -21.28 4.42
N GLY A 127 -0.62 -22.29 4.94
CA GLY A 127 -0.40 -23.66 4.49
C GLY A 127 0.62 -24.43 5.29
N GLU A 128 0.78 -25.67 4.82
CA GLU A 128 1.76 -26.62 5.32
C GLU A 128 3.19 -26.21 4.96
N TYR A 129 3.34 -25.55 3.81
CA TYR A 129 4.61 -25.10 3.27
C TYR A 129 4.53 -23.68 2.73
N PRO A 130 5.62 -22.90 2.84
CA PRO A 130 5.73 -21.62 2.16
C PRO A 130 5.56 -21.80 0.65
N THR A 131 4.75 -20.92 0.08
CA THR A 131 4.55 -20.84 -1.36
C THR A 131 4.94 -19.44 -1.83
N TRP A 132 5.38 -19.32 -3.08
CA TRP A 132 5.64 -18.01 -3.67
C TRP A 132 5.17 -17.96 -5.11
N SER A 133 4.99 -16.74 -5.62
CA SER A 133 4.64 -16.47 -7.00
C SER A 133 5.55 -15.39 -7.54
N GLU A 134 6.07 -15.63 -8.74
CA GLU A 134 6.93 -14.70 -9.48
C GLU A 134 6.14 -13.87 -10.51
N ASP A 135 4.84 -14.14 -10.65
CA ASP A 135 3.96 -13.60 -11.70
C ASP A 135 2.64 -13.02 -11.14
N ARG A 136 2.69 -12.46 -9.93
CA ARG A 136 1.58 -11.79 -9.23
C ARG A 136 0.40 -12.70 -8.86
N GLY A 137 0.67 -13.99 -8.66
CA GLY A 137 -0.30 -14.95 -8.15
C GLY A 137 -0.96 -15.81 -9.21
N HIS A 138 -0.52 -15.73 -10.47
CA HIS A 138 -1.03 -16.61 -11.54
C HIS A 138 -0.47 -18.03 -11.42
N THR A 139 0.81 -18.16 -11.08
CA THR A 139 1.46 -19.44 -10.81
C THR A 139 2.16 -19.39 -9.46
N TRP A 140 2.13 -20.52 -8.77
CA TRP A 140 2.70 -20.68 -7.45
C TRP A 140 3.70 -21.82 -7.42
N GLN A 141 4.80 -21.59 -6.72
CA GLN A 141 5.80 -22.59 -6.40
C GLN A 141 5.73 -22.93 -4.91
N ASP A 142 5.89 -24.21 -4.59
CA ASP A 142 5.87 -24.71 -3.22
C ASP A 142 7.27 -25.08 -2.77
N TRP A 143 7.69 -24.60 -1.60
CA TRP A 143 8.94 -25.04 -1.01
C TRP A 143 8.69 -26.30 -0.17
N LYS A 144 9.23 -27.43 -0.62
CA LYS A 144 9.19 -28.68 0.17
C LYS A 144 10.60 -29.04 0.64
N PRO A 145 10.80 -29.26 1.95
CA PRO A 145 12.08 -29.72 2.45
C PRO A 145 12.41 -31.10 1.88
N THR A 146 13.69 -31.35 1.64
CA THR A 146 14.16 -32.69 1.29
C THR A 146 14.03 -33.64 2.47
N VAL A 147 13.98 -34.95 2.21
CA VAL A 147 13.88 -35.99 3.26
C VAL A 147 15.06 -35.93 4.24
N LEU A 148 16.23 -35.54 3.74
CA LEU A 148 17.43 -35.34 4.52
C LEU A 148 17.60 -33.85 4.84
N THR A 149 17.96 -33.53 6.08
CA THR A 149 18.36 -32.17 6.46
C THR A 149 19.64 -31.76 5.74
N GLN A 150 19.77 -30.45 5.47
CA GLN A 150 20.98 -29.87 4.91
C GLN A 150 22.22 -30.21 5.76
N PHE A 151 23.36 -30.47 5.10
CA PHE A 151 24.64 -30.69 5.77
C PHE A 151 25.02 -29.45 6.60
N GLY A 152 25.18 -29.61 7.92
CA GLY A 152 25.51 -28.53 8.86
C GLY A 152 24.45 -28.25 9.92
N CYS A 153 23.26 -28.85 9.85
CA CYS A 153 22.27 -28.76 10.92
C CYS A 153 22.75 -29.47 12.20
N ARG A 154 22.49 -28.84 13.35
CA ARG A 154 22.94 -29.34 14.67
C ARG A 154 22.30 -30.67 15.06
N THR A 155 21.10 -30.94 14.54
CA THR A 155 20.36 -32.20 14.73
C THR A 155 19.64 -32.57 13.43
N PRO A 156 20.08 -33.63 12.72
CA PRO A 156 19.36 -34.15 11.56
C PRO A 156 17.98 -34.66 11.98
N LYS A 157 16.93 -34.12 11.37
CA LYS A 157 15.54 -34.54 11.56
C LYS A 157 15.01 -34.96 10.20
N TYR A 158 14.65 -36.24 10.06
CA TYR A 158 14.04 -36.71 8.82
C TYR A 158 12.70 -36.01 8.62
N THR A 159 12.51 -35.39 7.46
CA THR A 159 11.18 -34.99 7.02
C THR A 159 10.46 -36.26 6.60
N VAL A 160 9.55 -36.75 7.44
CA VAL A 160 8.76 -37.95 7.12
C VAL A 160 7.57 -37.51 6.25
N PRO A 161 7.46 -37.97 4.99
CA PRO A 161 6.31 -37.63 4.16
C PRO A 161 5.01 -38.03 4.88
N GLY A 162 4.08 -37.08 5.03
CA GLY A 162 2.80 -37.30 5.73
C GLY A 162 2.80 -37.05 7.26
N GLN A 163 3.91 -36.58 7.84
CA GLN A 163 3.91 -35.95 9.18
C GLN A 163 3.95 -34.41 9.10
N GLU A 164 3.69 -33.89 7.92
CA GLU A 164 3.62 -32.47 7.63
C GLU A 164 2.42 -31.88 8.42
N GLY A 165 2.57 -30.65 8.90
CA GLY A 165 1.79 -30.12 10.02
C GLY A 165 0.38 -29.69 9.66
N LEU A 166 -0.63 -30.49 10.06
CA LEU A 166 -2.08 -30.22 10.22
C LEU A 166 -2.83 -29.38 9.17
N GLY A 167 -2.18 -28.87 8.14
CA GLY A 167 -2.77 -28.05 7.10
C GLY A 167 -3.30 -26.69 7.56
N GLU A 168 -2.89 -26.13 8.71
CA GLU A 168 -3.51 -24.92 9.31
C GLU A 168 -2.53 -23.78 9.68
N GLY A 169 -1.27 -23.84 9.29
CA GLY A 169 -0.35 -22.71 9.51
C GLY A 169 1.11 -23.13 9.49
N SER A 170 1.96 -22.29 8.90
CA SER A 170 3.34 -22.64 8.64
C SER A 170 4.15 -22.67 9.95
N ILE A 171 4.30 -23.85 10.56
CA ILE A 171 5.38 -24.09 11.53
C ILE A 171 6.60 -24.48 10.70
N VAL A 172 7.39 -23.49 10.28
CA VAL A 172 8.65 -23.75 9.57
C VAL A 172 9.76 -23.79 10.61
N GLN A 173 10.23 -25.00 10.89
CA GLN A 173 11.44 -25.17 11.69
C GLN A 173 12.66 -24.82 10.83
N THR A 174 13.36 -23.74 11.20
CA THR A 174 14.59 -23.33 10.55
C THR A 174 15.77 -24.26 10.91
N THR A 175 16.82 -24.20 10.10
CA THR A 175 18.04 -25.03 10.22
C THR A 175 18.87 -24.74 11.48
N THR A 176 18.63 -23.61 12.16
CA THR A 176 19.20 -23.25 13.47
C THR A 176 18.39 -23.78 14.64
N GLY A 177 17.19 -24.30 14.40
CA GLY A 177 16.23 -24.71 15.42
C GLY A 177 15.24 -23.62 15.82
N ASP A 178 15.29 -22.44 15.20
CA ASP A 178 14.29 -21.39 15.40
C ASP A 178 12.99 -21.80 14.69
N ILE A 179 11.86 -21.54 15.32
CA ILE A 179 10.55 -21.80 14.75
C ILE A 179 10.04 -20.47 14.21
N ILE A 180 9.84 -20.37 12.89
CA ILE A 180 8.94 -19.35 12.36
C ILE A 180 7.55 -19.95 12.54
N SER A 181 6.95 -19.59 13.66
CA SER A 181 5.57 -19.88 14.00
C SER A 181 4.79 -18.61 13.76
N MET A 182 3.61 -18.75 13.17
CA MET A 182 2.48 -17.96 13.62
C MET A 182 2.10 -18.39 15.02
#